data_AF-A0A1Y5D6P1-F1
#
_entry.id   AF-A0A1Y5D6P1-F1
#
_cell.length_a   1.000
_cell.length_b   1.000
_cell.length_c   1.000
_cell.angle_alpha   90.00
_cell.angle_beta   90.00
_cell.angle_gamma   90.00
#
_symmetry.space_group_name_H-M   'P 1'
#
loop_
_entity.id
_entity.type
_entity.pdbx_description
1 polymer ?
#
loop_
_entity_poly.entity_id
_entity_poly.type
_entity_poly.pdbx_seq_one_letter_code
_entity_poly.pdbx_strand_id
1 'polypeptide(L)'
;MWKGGDILKQRQIDNLKQSSTAELSQLTKVIVSAIEKYQHMPTLLASNSRVIRVLEHARAYDIKQLNEELEQISRITEASESYIIAPSGVTIAASNFDEETSFIGKDFSFRPYFKQAMVGLSGRYYALGTTTNRRGYYFSYPVKSAHKIIGVAVVKVDLNQFESRLKNNKFNFLLLDPDGIVFSSSRQEWLYKTINQLSHEELQRIVESRRYKTQAFEKLPIVAEKAFDEEANLLQLLEVNEGIGDDEKIDRISYLHLSKSIYSLGFKVDLLIPITVIEEEIALWRTIFMACLMILILVLITARLRRRMLSERSQALEMSRHTQAYIREIINNTQAGLITLDAEHKIESYNPAMETLIGHPLTGLVGLPFNQLYLPNSDDPEGKSKALFS
;
A
#
# COMPACT_ATOMS: atom_id res chain seq x y z
N MET A 1 14.26 13.88 11.30
CA MET A 1 13.85 13.04 10.16
C MET A 1 12.87 11.93 10.54
N TRP A 2 12.99 11.30 11.71
CA TRP A 2 12.10 10.20 12.16
C TRP A 2 10.60 10.58 12.23
N LYS A 3 10.25 11.69 12.91
CA LYS A 3 8.84 12.12 13.06
C LYS A 3 8.11 12.42 11.73
N GLY A 4 8.82 12.87 10.70
CA GLY A 4 8.20 13.19 9.40
C GLY A 4 7.79 11.94 8.62
N GLY A 5 8.59 10.86 8.72
CA GLY A 5 8.26 9.58 8.12
C GLY A 5 7.06 8.92 8.79
N ASP A 6 6.96 9.00 10.12
CA ASP A 6 5.84 8.45 10.87
C ASP A 6 4.52 9.15 10.53
N ILE A 7 4.53 10.49 10.41
CA ILE A 7 3.34 11.27 10.01
C ILE A 7 2.90 10.91 8.59
N LEU A 8 3.85 10.78 7.65
CA LEU A 8 3.54 10.39 6.27
C LEU A 8 2.96 8.98 6.23
N LYS A 9 3.55 8.03 6.97
CA LYS A 9 3.06 6.65 7.07
C LYS A 9 1.64 6.61 7.63
N GLN A 10 1.38 7.33 8.72
CA GLN A 10 0.05 7.40 9.32
C GLN A 10 -0.98 7.92 8.32
N ARG A 11 -0.67 9.03 7.63
CA ARG A 11 -1.55 9.63 6.63
C ARG A 11 -1.83 8.68 5.45
N GLN A 12 -0.84 7.90 5.04
CA GLN A 12 -1.02 6.90 3.97
C GLN A 12 -1.91 5.73 4.44
N ILE A 13 -1.77 5.28 5.68
CA ILE A 13 -2.67 4.26 6.25
C ILE A 13 -4.10 4.82 6.38
N ASP A 14 -4.27 6.09 6.78
CA ASP A 14 -5.59 6.73 6.85
C ASP A 14 -6.25 6.81 5.46
N ASN A 15 -5.51 7.23 4.43
CA ASN A 15 -6.01 7.24 3.05
C ASN A 15 -6.38 5.83 2.57
N LEU A 16 -5.53 4.85 2.86
CA LEU A 16 -5.78 3.44 2.54
C LEU A 16 -7.03 2.92 3.23
N LYS A 17 -7.21 3.23 4.52
CA LYS A 17 -8.42 2.93 5.27
C LYS A 17 -9.64 3.51 4.59
N GLN A 18 -9.65 4.80 4.28
CA GLN A 18 -10.80 5.47 3.68
C GLN A 18 -11.23 4.81 2.35
N SER A 19 -10.28 4.51 1.47
CA SER A 19 -10.55 3.79 0.21
C SER A 19 -11.07 2.37 0.48
N SER A 20 -10.42 1.66 1.40
CA SER A 20 -10.73 0.25 1.70
C SER A 20 -12.09 0.08 2.40
N THR A 21 -12.55 1.05 3.18
CA THR A 21 -13.89 1.03 3.80
C THR A 21 -15.00 1.13 2.75
N ALA A 22 -14.79 1.93 1.70
CA ALA A 22 -15.70 2.00 0.56
C ALA A 22 -15.73 0.67 -0.21
N GLU A 23 -14.56 0.08 -0.46
CA GLU A 23 -14.42 -1.24 -1.09
C GLU A 23 -15.10 -2.34 -0.26
N LEU A 24 -14.87 -2.40 1.05
CA LEU A 24 -15.53 -3.34 1.97
C LEU A 24 -17.06 -3.19 1.94
N SER A 25 -17.54 -1.96 1.89
CA SER A 25 -18.98 -1.69 1.80
C SER A 25 -19.57 -2.12 0.46
N GLN A 26 -18.86 -1.94 -0.65
CA GLN A 26 -19.27 -2.43 -1.96
C GLN A 26 -19.24 -3.96 -2.02
N LEU A 27 -18.16 -4.58 -1.54
CA LEU A 27 -18.00 -6.02 -1.44
C LEU A 27 -19.15 -6.66 -0.66
N THR A 28 -19.45 -6.11 0.51
CA THR A 28 -20.56 -6.56 1.35
C THR A 28 -21.88 -6.53 0.59
N LYS A 29 -22.18 -5.44 -0.13
CA LYS A 29 -23.42 -5.31 -0.93
C LYS A 29 -23.48 -6.37 -2.04
N VAL A 30 -22.37 -6.63 -2.71
CA VAL A 30 -22.29 -7.66 -3.76
C VAL A 30 -22.57 -9.04 -3.17
N ILE A 31 -21.94 -9.41 -2.05
CA ILE A 31 -22.16 -10.71 -1.39
C ILE A 31 -23.62 -10.85 -0.94
N VAL A 32 -24.16 -9.82 -0.28
CA VAL A 32 -25.56 -9.79 0.19
C VAL A 32 -26.51 -10.00 -0.98
N SER A 33 -26.40 -9.18 -2.03
CA SER A 33 -27.28 -9.26 -3.19
C SER A 33 -27.19 -10.62 -3.89
N ALA A 34 -25.97 -11.17 -3.99
CA ALA A 34 -25.75 -12.43 -4.67
C ALA A 34 -26.29 -13.65 -3.92
N ILE A 35 -26.39 -13.60 -2.58
CA ILE A 35 -26.97 -14.66 -1.76
C ILE A 35 -28.47 -14.45 -1.55
N GLU A 36 -28.90 -13.22 -1.25
CA GLU A 36 -30.30 -12.91 -0.96
C GLU A 36 -31.23 -13.03 -2.17
N LYS A 37 -30.70 -13.02 -3.41
CA LYS A 37 -31.52 -13.29 -4.61
C LYS A 37 -32.25 -14.64 -4.56
N TYR A 38 -31.71 -15.61 -3.81
CA TYR A 38 -32.29 -16.96 -3.66
C TYR A 38 -33.27 -17.07 -2.48
N GLN A 39 -33.41 -16.04 -1.64
CA GLN A 39 -34.08 -16.14 -0.33
C GLN A 39 -35.55 -16.57 -0.41
N HIS A 40 -36.25 -16.21 -1.48
CA HIS A 40 -37.68 -16.48 -1.69
C HIS A 40 -37.93 -17.74 -2.52
N MET A 41 -36.88 -18.34 -3.10
CA MET A 41 -37.04 -19.52 -3.95
C MET A 41 -37.64 -20.72 -3.21
N PRO A 42 -37.21 -21.07 -1.97
CA PRO A 42 -37.86 -22.16 -1.25
C PRO A 42 -39.35 -21.92 -1.01
N THR A 43 -39.79 -20.67 -0.83
CA THR A 43 -41.21 -20.32 -0.70
C THR A 43 -41.98 -20.57 -2.00
N LEU A 44 -41.38 -20.26 -3.15
CA LEU A 44 -41.96 -20.55 -4.46
C LEU A 44 -42.06 -22.07 -4.70
N LEU A 45 -41.00 -22.81 -4.40
CA LEU A 45 -40.99 -24.27 -4.49
C LEU A 45 -42.03 -24.90 -3.56
N ALA A 46 -42.14 -24.42 -2.33
CA ALA A 46 -43.10 -24.90 -1.35
C ALA A 46 -44.56 -24.64 -1.74
N SER A 47 -44.82 -23.65 -2.59
CA SER A 47 -46.16 -23.33 -3.11
C SER A 47 -46.50 -24.11 -4.39
N ASN A 48 -45.56 -24.86 -4.96
CA ASN A 48 -45.78 -25.60 -6.20
C ASN A 48 -46.65 -26.84 -5.95
N SER A 49 -47.77 -26.94 -6.69
CA SER A 49 -48.70 -28.08 -6.58
C SER A 49 -48.04 -29.45 -6.80
N ARG A 50 -46.99 -29.53 -7.64
CA ARG A 50 -46.24 -30.77 -7.87
C ARG A 50 -45.46 -31.20 -6.63
N VAL A 51 -44.83 -30.26 -5.94
CA VAL A 51 -44.13 -30.52 -4.67
C VAL A 51 -45.10 -31.07 -3.63
N ILE A 52 -46.28 -30.46 -3.50
CA ILE A 52 -47.34 -30.93 -2.60
C ILE A 52 -47.80 -32.34 -3.00
N ARG A 53 -48.11 -32.59 -4.29
CA ARG A 53 -48.53 -33.92 -4.77
C ARG A 53 -47.50 -35.01 -4.48
N VAL A 54 -46.22 -34.73 -4.71
CA VAL A 54 -45.13 -35.68 -4.44
C VAL A 54 -45.02 -36.00 -2.96
N LEU A 55 -45.15 -35.00 -2.08
CA LEU A 55 -45.11 -35.21 -0.63
C LEU A 55 -46.33 -35.98 -0.09
N GLU A 56 -47.49 -35.87 -0.73
CA GLU A 56 -48.71 -36.56 -0.30
C GLU A 56 -48.82 -37.99 -0.84
N HIS A 57 -48.43 -38.24 -2.09
CA HIS A 57 -48.71 -39.50 -2.78
C HIS A 57 -47.46 -40.28 -3.22
N ALA A 58 -46.29 -39.64 -3.26
CA ALA A 58 -44.99 -40.24 -3.60
C ALA A 58 -44.97 -41.17 -4.84
N ARG A 59 -45.75 -40.83 -5.88
CA ARG A 59 -45.78 -41.62 -7.13
C ARG A 59 -44.49 -41.44 -7.91
N ALA A 60 -43.92 -42.54 -8.40
CA ALA A 60 -42.66 -42.54 -9.14
C ALA A 60 -42.64 -41.57 -10.34
N TYR A 61 -43.77 -41.46 -11.08
CA TYR A 61 -43.91 -40.53 -12.18
C TYR A 61 -43.84 -39.05 -11.74
N ASP A 62 -44.53 -38.70 -10.66
CA ASP A 62 -44.53 -37.33 -10.13
C ASP A 62 -43.14 -36.94 -9.57
N ILE A 63 -42.45 -37.89 -8.91
CA ILE A 63 -41.07 -37.71 -8.42
C ILE A 63 -40.11 -37.44 -9.57
N LYS A 64 -40.18 -38.25 -10.65
CA LYS A 64 -39.33 -38.06 -11.83
C LYS A 64 -39.54 -36.67 -12.45
N GLN A 65 -40.78 -36.25 -12.64
CA GLN A 65 -41.08 -34.92 -13.17
C GLN A 65 -40.60 -33.80 -12.25
N LEU A 66 -40.72 -33.97 -10.93
CA LEU A 66 -40.23 -32.98 -9.98
C LEU A 66 -38.71 -32.88 -9.98
N ASN A 67 -37.99 -33.99 -10.12
CA ASN A 67 -36.53 -34.02 -10.25
C ASN A 67 -36.06 -33.20 -11.47
N GLU A 68 -36.63 -33.46 -12.65
CA GLU A 68 -36.33 -32.73 -13.89
C GLU A 68 -36.67 -31.22 -13.76
N GLU A 69 -37.80 -30.90 -13.11
CA GLU A 69 -38.22 -29.52 -12.87
C GLU A 69 -37.26 -28.79 -11.91
N LEU A 70 -36.82 -29.44 -10.82
CA LEU A 70 -35.85 -28.89 -9.87
C LEU A 70 -34.47 -28.69 -10.49
N GLU A 71 -34.05 -29.61 -11.37
CA GLU A 71 -32.82 -29.47 -12.16
C GLU A 71 -32.90 -28.24 -13.06
N GLN A 72 -33.97 -28.10 -13.83
CA GLN A 72 -34.18 -26.95 -14.70
C GLN A 72 -34.23 -25.63 -13.91
N ILE A 73 -34.94 -25.59 -12.78
CA ILE A 73 -35.01 -24.41 -11.90
C ILE A 73 -33.62 -24.05 -11.38
N SER A 74 -32.86 -25.03 -10.91
CA SER A 74 -31.51 -24.79 -10.36
C SER A 74 -30.58 -24.24 -11.45
N ARG A 75 -30.65 -24.81 -12.67
CA ARG A 75 -29.90 -24.32 -13.82
C ARG A 75 -30.26 -22.88 -14.22
N ILE A 76 -31.55 -22.54 -14.28
CA ILE A 76 -32.03 -21.20 -14.68
C ILE A 76 -31.65 -20.15 -13.65
N THR A 77 -31.77 -20.48 -12.36
CA THR A 77 -31.53 -19.54 -11.26
C THR A 77 -30.07 -19.48 -10.82
N GLU A 78 -29.22 -20.37 -11.36
CA GLU A 78 -27.84 -20.59 -10.93
C GLU A 78 -27.76 -21.02 -9.45
N ALA A 79 -28.79 -21.69 -8.94
CA ALA A 79 -28.70 -22.34 -7.62
C ALA A 79 -27.86 -23.60 -7.75
N SER A 80 -27.10 -23.95 -6.71
CA SER A 80 -26.24 -25.13 -6.78
C SER A 80 -27.06 -26.41 -6.68
N GLU A 81 -28.01 -26.48 -5.76
CA GLU A 81 -28.94 -27.60 -5.65
C GLU A 81 -30.30 -27.12 -5.09
N SER A 82 -31.40 -27.64 -5.63
CA SER A 82 -32.76 -27.47 -5.09
C SER A 82 -33.37 -28.83 -4.80
N TYR A 83 -33.97 -29.01 -3.62
CA TYR A 83 -34.44 -30.33 -3.19
C TYR A 83 -35.56 -30.26 -2.16
N ILE A 84 -36.34 -31.33 -2.10
CA ILE A 84 -37.51 -31.46 -1.22
C ILE A 84 -37.24 -32.57 -0.22
N ILE A 85 -37.47 -32.25 1.05
CA ILE A 85 -37.29 -33.15 2.20
C ILE A 85 -38.67 -33.52 2.76
N ALA A 86 -38.91 -34.81 2.96
CA ALA A 86 -40.10 -35.30 3.64
C ALA A 86 -40.07 -34.97 5.15
N PRO A 87 -41.19 -35.07 5.88
CA PRO A 87 -41.23 -34.81 7.34
C PRO A 87 -40.31 -35.74 8.15
N SER A 88 -39.95 -36.90 7.61
CA SER A 88 -38.97 -37.82 8.18
C SER A 88 -37.54 -37.29 8.18
N GLY A 89 -37.25 -36.23 7.42
CA GLY A 89 -35.91 -35.72 7.18
C GLY A 89 -35.21 -36.31 5.95
N VAL A 90 -35.85 -37.25 5.25
CA VAL A 90 -35.30 -37.89 4.06
C VAL A 90 -35.64 -37.07 2.81
N THR A 91 -34.65 -36.82 1.95
CA THR A 91 -34.86 -36.17 0.65
C THR A 91 -35.55 -37.09 -0.35
N ILE A 92 -36.62 -36.61 -0.97
CA ILE A 92 -37.45 -37.38 -1.90
C ILE A 92 -37.36 -36.91 -3.35
N ALA A 93 -36.95 -35.67 -3.58
CA ALA A 93 -36.72 -35.10 -4.89
C ALA A 93 -35.58 -34.10 -4.82
N ALA A 94 -34.74 -34.04 -5.84
CA ALA A 94 -33.55 -33.18 -5.87
C ALA A 94 -33.17 -32.82 -7.31
N SER A 95 -32.57 -31.66 -7.49
CA SER A 95 -32.06 -31.19 -8.78
C SER A 95 -30.85 -32.00 -9.27
N ASN A 96 -30.07 -32.55 -8.35
CA ASN A 96 -28.88 -33.35 -8.65
C ASN A 96 -29.17 -34.86 -8.64
N PHE A 97 -30.41 -35.25 -8.97
CA PHE A 97 -30.87 -36.64 -8.88
C PHE A 97 -30.07 -37.62 -9.75
N ASP A 98 -29.54 -37.15 -10.87
CA ASP A 98 -28.76 -37.92 -11.86
C ASP A 98 -27.24 -37.82 -11.64
N GLU A 99 -26.80 -37.17 -10.57
CA GLU A 99 -25.38 -37.03 -10.22
C GLU A 99 -24.93 -38.07 -9.18
N GLU A 100 -23.64 -38.42 -9.17
CA GLU A 100 -23.06 -39.26 -8.10
C GLU A 100 -23.25 -38.67 -6.69
N THR A 101 -23.38 -37.35 -6.61
CA THR A 101 -23.59 -36.62 -5.36
C THR A 101 -25.07 -36.43 -4.99
N SER A 102 -25.98 -37.18 -5.64
CA SER A 102 -27.43 -37.09 -5.46
C SER A 102 -27.86 -37.08 -4.00
N PHE A 103 -28.80 -36.17 -3.70
CA PHE A 103 -29.36 -36.03 -2.35
C PHE A 103 -30.51 -36.99 -2.09
N ILE A 104 -31.05 -37.66 -3.11
CA ILE A 104 -32.17 -38.59 -2.96
C ILE A 104 -31.84 -39.66 -1.89
N GLY A 105 -32.76 -39.86 -0.95
CA GLY A 105 -32.63 -40.85 0.12
C GLY A 105 -31.69 -40.46 1.28
N LYS A 106 -31.04 -39.29 1.22
CA LYS A 106 -30.18 -38.81 2.33
C LYS A 106 -31.02 -38.19 3.45
N ASP A 107 -30.58 -38.40 4.69
CA ASP A 107 -31.19 -37.79 5.88
C ASP A 107 -30.54 -36.44 6.20
N PHE A 108 -31.38 -35.41 6.34
CA PHE A 108 -31.02 -34.07 6.76
C PHE A 108 -31.85 -33.58 7.96
N SER A 109 -32.53 -34.48 8.69
CA SER A 109 -33.33 -34.17 9.88
C SER A 109 -32.55 -33.40 10.96
N PHE A 110 -31.25 -33.67 11.07
CA PHE A 110 -30.37 -33.02 12.04
C PHE A 110 -30.01 -31.57 11.69
N ARG A 111 -30.21 -31.14 10.44
CA ARG A 111 -29.78 -29.82 9.97
C ARG A 111 -30.64 -28.68 10.51
N PRO A 112 -30.03 -27.57 10.98
CA PRO A 112 -30.80 -26.43 11.52
C PRO A 112 -31.85 -25.86 10.57
N TYR A 113 -31.56 -25.76 9.26
CA TYR A 113 -32.53 -25.27 8.27
C TYR A 113 -33.77 -26.17 8.17
N PHE A 114 -33.61 -27.49 8.34
CA PHE A 114 -34.75 -28.42 8.34
C PHE A 114 -35.58 -28.26 9.61
N LYS A 115 -34.91 -28.23 10.78
CA LYS A 115 -35.58 -28.05 12.09
C LYS A 115 -36.39 -26.75 12.16
N GLN A 116 -35.82 -25.64 11.66
CA GLN A 116 -36.50 -24.35 11.59
C GLN A 116 -37.73 -24.40 10.68
N ALA A 117 -37.61 -25.01 9.51
CA ALA A 117 -38.73 -25.18 8.58
C ALA A 117 -39.84 -26.07 9.15
N MET A 118 -39.50 -27.16 9.85
CA MET A 118 -40.48 -28.07 10.44
C MET A 118 -41.29 -27.46 11.59
N VAL A 119 -40.84 -26.35 12.19
CA VAL A 119 -41.64 -25.55 13.15
C VAL A 119 -42.37 -24.38 12.49
N GLY A 120 -42.35 -24.29 11.15
CA GLY A 120 -43.10 -23.33 10.37
C GLY A 120 -42.35 -22.03 10.05
N LEU A 121 -41.07 -21.93 10.37
CA LEU A 121 -40.23 -20.74 10.11
C LEU A 121 -39.45 -20.88 8.82
N SER A 122 -39.08 -19.77 8.18
CA SER A 122 -38.05 -19.81 7.14
C SER A 122 -36.72 -20.19 7.78
N GLY A 123 -36.01 -21.18 7.22
CA GLY A 123 -34.73 -21.60 7.72
C GLY A 123 -33.56 -21.02 6.93
N ARG A 124 -32.46 -20.73 7.63
CA ARG A 124 -31.21 -20.25 7.04
C ARG A 124 -30.04 -20.94 7.71
N TYR A 125 -29.05 -21.34 6.91
CA TYR A 125 -27.87 -22.01 7.45
C TYR A 125 -26.68 -21.93 6.49
N TYR A 126 -25.48 -22.08 7.01
CA TYR A 126 -24.25 -22.18 6.24
C TYR A 126 -23.48 -23.41 6.73
N ALA A 127 -23.00 -24.21 5.78
CA ALA A 127 -22.27 -25.44 6.11
C ALA A 127 -21.44 -25.95 4.94
N LEU A 128 -20.44 -26.76 5.28
CA LEU A 128 -19.83 -27.67 4.34
C LEU A 128 -20.80 -28.82 4.04
N GLY A 129 -21.17 -28.99 2.77
CA GLY A 129 -22.06 -30.04 2.33
C GLY A 129 -21.50 -31.43 2.67
N THR A 130 -22.30 -32.26 3.34
CA THR A 130 -21.88 -33.61 3.74
C THR A 130 -21.65 -34.50 2.52
N THR A 131 -22.54 -34.41 1.53
CA THR A 131 -22.50 -35.25 0.32
C THR A 131 -21.55 -34.67 -0.75
N THR A 132 -21.67 -33.37 -1.08
CA THR A 132 -20.91 -32.75 -2.18
C THR A 132 -19.53 -32.23 -1.78
N ASN A 133 -19.23 -32.15 -0.48
CA ASN A 133 -18.02 -31.50 0.05
C ASN A 133 -17.84 -30.04 -0.41
N ARG A 134 -18.94 -29.38 -0.80
CA ARG A 134 -18.96 -27.97 -1.22
C ARG A 134 -19.62 -27.12 -0.15
N ARG A 135 -19.02 -25.96 0.12
CA ARG A 135 -19.54 -24.97 1.05
C ARG A 135 -20.75 -24.28 0.42
N GLY A 136 -21.78 -24.06 1.21
CA GLY A 136 -22.95 -23.37 0.70
C GLY A 136 -23.77 -22.70 1.77
N TYR A 137 -24.60 -21.76 1.30
CA TYR A 137 -25.66 -21.15 2.08
C TYR A 137 -27.00 -21.81 1.71
N TYR A 138 -27.77 -22.18 2.72
CA TYR A 138 -28.99 -22.95 2.60
C TYR A 138 -30.16 -22.07 3.02
N PHE A 139 -31.14 -21.95 2.14
CA PHE A 139 -32.45 -21.41 2.46
C PHE A 139 -33.47 -22.54 2.48
N SER A 140 -34.34 -22.57 3.48
CA SER A 140 -35.42 -23.55 3.57
C SER A 140 -36.75 -22.91 3.92
N TYR A 141 -37.84 -23.57 3.53
CA TYR A 141 -39.18 -23.12 3.83
C TYR A 141 -40.14 -24.31 4.01
N PRO A 142 -41.09 -24.25 4.97
CA PRO A 142 -42.08 -25.30 5.15
C PRO A 142 -42.99 -25.46 3.94
N VAL A 143 -43.14 -26.69 3.47
CA VAL A 143 -44.23 -27.06 2.56
C VAL A 143 -45.45 -27.39 3.39
N LYS A 144 -46.57 -26.70 3.12
CA LYS A 144 -47.82 -26.87 3.88
C LYS A 144 -48.91 -27.40 2.96
N SER A 145 -49.69 -28.34 3.46
CA SER A 145 -50.98 -28.73 2.88
C SER A 145 -52.05 -28.57 3.95
N ALA A 146 -53.09 -27.80 3.62
CA ALA A 146 -54.02 -27.21 4.58
C ALA A 146 -53.28 -26.49 5.73
N HIS A 147 -53.26 -27.07 6.93
CA HIS A 147 -52.63 -26.50 8.13
C HIS A 147 -51.46 -27.34 8.67
N LYS A 148 -51.04 -28.37 7.93
CA LYS A 148 -49.97 -29.29 8.34
C LYS A 148 -48.72 -29.05 7.50
N ILE A 149 -47.57 -29.04 8.16
CA ILE A 149 -46.27 -29.07 7.49
C ILE A 149 -46.04 -30.50 7.00
N ILE A 150 -46.00 -30.66 5.68
CA ILE A 150 -45.86 -31.95 5.00
C ILE A 150 -44.48 -32.17 4.39
N GLY A 151 -43.56 -31.20 4.53
CA GLY A 151 -42.19 -31.33 4.08
C GLY A 151 -41.46 -29.99 4.14
N VAL A 152 -40.25 -29.95 3.60
CA VAL A 152 -39.39 -28.77 3.53
C VAL A 152 -38.83 -28.63 2.13
N ALA A 153 -39.00 -27.44 1.53
CA ALA A 153 -38.29 -27.08 0.31
C ALA A 153 -36.96 -26.42 0.69
N VAL A 154 -35.88 -26.78 0.01
CA VAL A 154 -34.54 -26.26 0.28
C VAL A 154 -33.86 -25.86 -1.02
N VAL A 155 -33.17 -24.72 -0.96
CA VAL A 155 -32.28 -24.23 -2.02
C VAL A 155 -30.91 -23.99 -1.40
N LYS A 156 -29.88 -24.54 -2.05
CA LYS A 156 -28.48 -24.35 -1.70
C LYS A 156 -27.83 -23.42 -2.73
N VAL A 157 -26.99 -22.52 -2.23
CA VAL A 157 -26.18 -21.59 -3.01
C VAL A 157 -24.71 -21.92 -2.76
N ASP A 158 -23.93 -22.19 -3.81
CA ASP A 158 -22.49 -22.38 -3.71
C ASP A 158 -21.81 -21.03 -3.42
N LEU A 159 -20.96 -20.96 -2.40
CA LEU A 159 -20.21 -19.74 -2.11
C LEU A 159 -18.92 -19.63 -2.93
N ASN A 160 -18.42 -20.73 -3.49
CA ASN A 160 -17.22 -20.72 -4.32
C ASN A 160 -17.38 -19.82 -5.56
N GLN A 161 -18.61 -19.69 -6.08
CA GLN A 161 -18.90 -18.82 -7.22
C GLN A 161 -18.64 -17.33 -6.93
N PHE A 162 -18.57 -16.97 -5.65
CA PHE A 162 -18.22 -15.62 -5.20
C PHE A 162 -16.72 -15.48 -4.95
N GLU A 163 -16.00 -16.53 -4.52
CA GLU A 163 -14.55 -16.46 -4.28
C GLU A 163 -13.76 -16.00 -5.51
N SER A 164 -14.12 -16.51 -6.71
CA SER A 164 -13.41 -16.17 -7.95
C SER A 164 -13.55 -14.71 -8.36
N ARG A 165 -14.71 -14.11 -8.13
CA ARG A 165 -14.99 -12.69 -8.43
C ARG A 165 -14.32 -11.74 -7.45
N LEU A 166 -13.83 -12.27 -6.33
CA LEU A 166 -13.28 -11.53 -5.19
C LEU A 166 -11.78 -11.72 -5.03
N LYS A 167 -11.13 -12.48 -5.92
CA LYS A 167 -9.67 -12.52 -6.01
C LYS A 167 -9.17 -11.16 -6.48
N ASN A 168 -8.53 -10.42 -5.57
CA ASN A 168 -7.86 -9.16 -5.84
C ASN A 168 -6.44 -9.24 -5.27
N ASN A 169 -5.45 -8.74 -6.00
CA ASN A 169 -4.07 -8.73 -5.53
C ASN A 169 -3.80 -7.62 -4.49
N LYS A 170 -4.73 -6.68 -4.30
CA LYS A 170 -4.58 -5.55 -3.37
C LYS A 170 -5.04 -5.85 -1.94
N PHE A 171 -5.93 -6.82 -1.75
CA PHE A 171 -6.47 -7.17 -0.45
C PHE A 171 -6.85 -8.64 -0.38
N ASN A 172 -6.84 -9.18 0.83
CA ASN A 172 -7.40 -10.50 1.11
C ASN A 172 -8.73 -10.34 1.83
N PHE A 173 -9.76 -11.05 1.39
CA PHE A 173 -11.05 -11.07 2.09
C PHE A 173 -11.22 -12.37 2.88
N LEU A 174 -11.93 -12.26 4.00
CA LEU A 174 -12.41 -13.38 4.79
C LEU A 174 -13.93 -13.20 5.00
N LEU A 175 -14.69 -14.26 4.78
CA LEU A 175 -16.09 -14.36 5.22
C LEU A 175 -16.12 -15.29 6.43
N LEU A 176 -16.34 -14.70 7.60
CA LEU A 176 -16.37 -15.39 8.87
C LEU A 176 -17.80 -15.76 9.25
N ASP A 177 -17.97 -16.97 9.75
CA ASP A 177 -19.21 -17.38 10.40
C ASP A 177 -19.38 -16.70 11.79
N PRO A 178 -20.56 -16.81 12.44
CA PRO A 178 -20.79 -16.31 13.80
C PRO A 178 -19.81 -16.80 14.84
N ASP A 179 -19.16 -17.93 14.60
CA ASP A 179 -18.18 -18.53 15.51
C ASP A 179 -16.75 -18.04 15.19
N GLY A 180 -16.58 -17.13 14.21
CA GLY A 180 -15.29 -16.56 13.84
C GLY A 180 -14.42 -17.48 12.99
N ILE A 181 -15.01 -18.53 12.40
CA ILE A 181 -14.32 -19.46 11.48
C ILE A 181 -14.37 -18.89 10.07
N VAL A 182 -13.23 -18.89 9.38
CA VAL A 182 -13.13 -18.51 7.96
C VAL A 182 -13.90 -19.52 7.10
N PHE A 183 -15.10 -19.14 6.69
CA PHE A 183 -15.97 -19.94 5.85
C PHE A 183 -15.62 -19.79 4.36
N SER A 184 -15.22 -18.58 3.93
CA SER A 184 -14.76 -18.29 2.57
C SER A 184 -13.61 -17.28 2.58
N SER A 185 -12.68 -17.39 1.62
CA SER A 185 -11.54 -16.49 1.54
C SER A 185 -10.96 -16.39 0.13
N SER A 186 -10.26 -15.29 -0.17
CA SER A 186 -9.38 -15.17 -1.34
C SER A 186 -8.16 -16.10 -1.28
N ARG A 187 -7.73 -16.50 -0.06
CA ARG A 187 -6.58 -17.37 0.20
C ARG A 187 -7.06 -18.72 0.72
N GLN A 188 -6.77 -19.78 -0.02
CA GLN A 188 -7.29 -21.13 0.27
C GLN A 188 -6.69 -21.69 1.57
N GLU A 189 -5.43 -21.36 1.86
CA GLU A 189 -4.69 -21.74 3.07
C GLU A 189 -5.26 -21.13 4.36
N TRP A 190 -6.19 -20.18 4.26
CA TRP A 190 -6.88 -19.54 5.39
C TRP A 190 -8.25 -20.14 5.67
N LEU A 191 -8.76 -21.02 4.80
CA LEU A 191 -10.06 -21.65 4.99
C LEU A 191 -10.09 -22.52 6.24
N TYR A 192 -11.21 -22.46 6.96
CA TYR A 192 -11.46 -23.13 8.24
C TYR A 192 -10.55 -22.70 9.39
N LYS A 193 -9.68 -21.70 9.17
CA LYS A 193 -8.90 -21.11 10.24
C LYS A 193 -9.73 -20.14 11.07
N THR A 194 -9.28 -19.85 12.28
CA THR A 194 -9.94 -18.92 13.19
C THR A 194 -9.08 -17.68 13.42
N ILE A 195 -9.72 -16.52 13.55
CA ILE A 195 -9.01 -15.29 13.96
C ILE A 195 -8.67 -15.35 15.45
N ASN A 196 -9.67 -15.72 16.25
CA ASN A 196 -9.55 -15.87 17.69
C ASN A 196 -9.36 -17.33 18.10
N GLN A 197 -8.86 -17.54 19.30
CA GLN A 197 -8.80 -18.87 19.88
C GLN A 197 -10.22 -19.28 20.31
N LEU A 198 -10.70 -20.41 19.81
CA LEU A 198 -11.97 -20.97 20.22
C LEU A 198 -11.81 -21.64 21.59
N SER A 199 -12.78 -21.40 22.47
CA SER A 199 -12.92 -22.15 23.72
C SER A 199 -13.29 -23.61 23.45
N HIS A 200 -13.08 -24.47 24.45
CA HIS A 200 -13.45 -25.88 24.33
C HIS A 200 -14.95 -26.09 24.08
N GLU A 201 -15.79 -25.26 24.71
CA GLU A 201 -17.24 -25.30 24.55
C GLU A 201 -17.69 -24.91 23.14
N GLU A 202 -17.07 -23.87 22.55
CA GLU A 202 -17.33 -23.46 21.17
C GLU A 202 -16.94 -24.56 20.18
N LEU A 203 -15.74 -25.15 20.35
CA LEU A 203 -15.29 -26.27 19.53
C LEU A 203 -16.25 -27.45 19.61
N GLN A 204 -16.68 -27.84 20.81
CA GLN A 204 -17.62 -28.94 20.99
C GLN A 204 -18.95 -28.66 20.29
N ARG A 205 -19.53 -27.48 20.47
CA ARG A 205 -20.77 -27.06 19.79
C ARG A 205 -20.62 -27.09 18.26
N ILE A 206 -19.49 -26.63 17.73
CA ILE A 206 -19.22 -26.64 16.29
C ILE A 206 -19.13 -28.07 15.76
N VAL A 207 -18.42 -28.96 16.46
CA VAL A 207 -18.29 -30.38 16.10
C VAL A 207 -19.66 -31.09 16.13
N GLU A 208 -20.43 -30.89 17.20
CA GLU A 208 -21.78 -31.46 17.35
C GLU A 208 -22.74 -31.00 16.23
N SER A 209 -22.59 -29.76 15.76
CA SER A 209 -23.39 -29.24 14.65
C SER A 209 -23.10 -29.89 13.29
N ARG A 210 -22.00 -30.64 13.17
CA ARG A 210 -21.52 -31.26 11.91
C ARG A 210 -21.41 -30.24 10.76
N ARG A 211 -21.08 -28.98 11.07
CA ARG A 211 -20.98 -27.89 10.08
C ARG A 211 -19.79 -28.05 9.15
N TYR A 212 -18.67 -28.57 9.67
CA TYR A 212 -17.37 -28.64 8.98
C TYR A 212 -16.79 -30.06 8.84
N LYS A 213 -17.63 -31.10 9.00
CA LYS A 213 -17.19 -32.51 8.99
C LYS A 213 -16.05 -32.76 10.01
N THR A 214 -14.89 -33.19 9.55
CA THR A 214 -13.68 -33.53 10.31
C THR A 214 -12.55 -32.53 10.08
N GLN A 215 -12.87 -31.30 9.62
CA GLN A 215 -11.84 -30.27 9.42
C GLN A 215 -11.23 -29.86 10.76
N ALA A 216 -9.90 -29.75 10.79
CA ALA A 216 -9.19 -29.19 11.93
C ALA A 216 -9.32 -27.66 11.89
N PHE A 217 -9.61 -27.06 13.04
CA PHE A 217 -9.65 -25.61 13.18
C PHE A 217 -8.29 -25.16 13.71
N GLU A 218 -7.48 -24.57 12.83
CA GLU A 218 -6.22 -23.95 13.20
C GLU A 218 -6.40 -22.45 13.35
N LYS A 219 -5.65 -21.83 14.27
CA LYS A 219 -5.64 -20.38 14.34
C LYS A 219 -4.86 -19.82 13.15
N LEU A 220 -5.31 -18.70 12.59
CA LEU A 220 -4.47 -17.88 11.72
C LEU A 220 -3.18 -17.51 12.48
N PRO A 221 -2.03 -17.43 11.80
CA PRO A 221 -0.72 -17.18 12.42
C PRO A 221 -0.56 -15.71 12.83
N ILE A 222 -1.53 -15.17 13.57
CA ILE A 222 -1.60 -13.80 14.08
C ILE A 222 -0.67 -13.71 15.29
N VAL A 223 0.36 -12.88 15.16
CA VAL A 223 1.39 -12.63 16.18
C VAL A 223 1.00 -11.46 17.07
N ALA A 224 0.41 -10.43 16.48
CA ALA A 224 0.03 -9.22 17.18
C ALA A 224 -1.19 -8.59 16.52
N GLU A 225 -2.01 -7.97 17.36
CA GLU A 225 -3.12 -7.11 16.97
C GLU A 225 -2.97 -5.79 17.73
N LYS A 226 -3.03 -4.68 17.01
CA LYS A 226 -2.98 -3.34 17.60
C LYS A 226 -4.11 -2.50 17.02
N ALA A 227 -4.91 -1.89 17.90
CA ALA A 227 -5.90 -0.90 17.48
C ALA A 227 -5.21 0.24 16.72
N PHE A 228 -5.69 0.53 15.51
CA PHE A 228 -5.26 1.69 14.74
C PHE A 228 -6.16 2.88 15.08
N ASP A 229 -7.47 2.65 15.02
CA ASP A 229 -8.52 3.56 15.45
C ASP A 229 -9.76 2.78 15.92
N GLU A 230 -10.93 3.42 16.03
CA GLU A 230 -12.18 2.79 16.49
C GLU A 230 -12.75 1.74 15.51
N GLU A 231 -12.37 1.80 14.23
CA GLU A 231 -12.97 1.00 13.14
C GLU A 231 -11.96 0.07 12.45
N ALA A 232 -10.66 0.21 12.76
CA ALA A 232 -9.58 -0.48 12.10
C ALA A 232 -8.52 -0.98 13.07
N ASN A 233 -8.02 -2.19 12.81
CA ASN A 233 -6.90 -2.79 13.53
C ASN A 233 -5.71 -3.01 12.59
N LEU A 234 -4.51 -3.08 13.15
CA LEU A 234 -3.32 -3.58 12.48
C LEU A 234 -3.04 -4.99 12.97
N LEU A 235 -3.17 -5.97 12.07
CA LEU A 235 -2.84 -7.37 12.35
C LEU A 235 -1.46 -7.70 11.79
N GLN A 236 -0.65 -8.42 12.56
CA GLN A 236 0.61 -8.97 12.09
C GLN A 236 0.48 -10.48 11.95
N LEU A 237 0.68 -10.98 10.74
CA LEU A 237 0.65 -12.40 10.43
C LEU A 237 2.05 -12.89 10.04
N LEU A 238 2.36 -14.14 10.40
CA LEU A 238 3.51 -14.86 9.86
C LEU A 238 3.09 -15.51 8.55
N GLU A 239 3.88 -15.27 7.51
CA GLU A 239 3.71 -15.91 6.21
C GLU A 239 4.97 -16.67 5.85
N VAL A 240 4.77 -17.91 5.41
CA VAL A 240 5.83 -18.73 4.86
C VAL A 240 5.90 -18.40 3.37
N ASN A 241 7.02 -17.79 2.97
CA ASN A 241 7.33 -17.54 1.57
C ASN A 241 8.39 -18.53 1.11
N GLU A 242 8.22 -19.08 -0.09
CA GLU A 242 9.27 -19.87 -0.74
C GLU A 242 10.50 -18.96 -0.97
N GLY A 243 11.61 -19.30 -0.32
CA GLY A 243 12.88 -18.63 -0.51
C GLY A 243 13.54 -19.00 -1.85
N ILE A 244 14.70 -18.41 -2.12
CA ILE A 244 15.54 -18.88 -3.22
C ILE A 244 16.23 -20.18 -2.76
N GLY A 245 15.68 -21.34 -3.12
CA GLY A 245 16.14 -22.66 -2.70
C GLY A 245 15.11 -23.41 -1.86
N ASP A 246 15.55 -24.45 -1.14
CA ASP A 246 14.71 -25.27 -0.22
C ASP A 246 14.55 -24.60 1.18
N ASP A 247 14.97 -23.34 1.33
CA ASP A 247 14.87 -22.58 2.58
C ASP A 247 13.52 -21.86 2.66
N GLU A 248 12.64 -22.32 3.54
CA GLU A 248 11.42 -21.61 3.92
C GLU A 248 11.76 -20.31 4.67
N LYS A 249 11.33 -19.17 4.13
CA LYS A 249 11.50 -17.88 4.80
C LYS A 249 10.18 -17.46 5.46
N ILE A 250 10.21 -17.26 6.77
CA ILE A 250 9.06 -16.77 7.53
C ILE A 250 9.14 -15.25 7.61
N ASP A 251 8.27 -14.56 6.87
CA ASP A 251 8.15 -13.10 6.89
C ASP A 251 7.01 -12.67 7.81
N ARG A 252 7.18 -11.51 8.46
CA ARG A 252 6.13 -10.85 9.27
C ARG A 252 5.48 -9.77 8.44
N ILE A 253 4.24 -9.99 8.02
CA ILE A 253 3.48 -9.03 7.22
C ILE A 253 2.45 -8.34 8.09
N SER A 254 2.43 -7.01 8.02
CA SER A 254 1.41 -6.19 8.69
C SER A 254 0.26 -5.93 7.73
N TYR A 255 -0.95 -6.12 8.21
CA TYR A 255 -2.21 -5.94 7.50
C TYR A 255 -3.05 -4.87 8.19
N LEU A 256 -3.60 -3.94 7.41
CA LEU A 256 -4.74 -3.17 7.83
C LEU A 256 -5.97 -4.08 7.80
N HIS A 257 -6.63 -4.22 8.94
CA HIS A 257 -7.79 -5.07 9.15
C HIS A 257 -9.03 -4.20 9.32
N LEU A 258 -9.96 -4.36 8.40
CA LEU A 258 -11.28 -3.74 8.43
C LEU A 258 -12.33 -4.83 8.50
N SER A 259 -13.44 -4.54 9.18
CA SER A 259 -14.48 -5.52 9.38
C SER A 259 -15.89 -4.95 9.31
N LYS A 260 -16.82 -5.75 8.77
CA LYS A 260 -18.23 -5.40 8.67
C LYS A 260 -19.14 -6.62 8.85
N SER A 261 -20.11 -6.51 9.75
CA SER A 261 -21.12 -7.54 9.96
C SER A 261 -22.23 -7.49 8.90
N ILE A 262 -22.62 -8.67 8.41
CA ILE A 262 -23.78 -8.90 7.53
C ILE A 262 -24.89 -9.57 8.35
N TYR A 263 -25.66 -8.77 9.07
CA TYR A 263 -26.70 -9.29 9.98
C TYR A 263 -27.76 -10.14 9.27
N SER A 264 -28.10 -9.85 8.01
CA SER A 264 -29.13 -10.58 7.27
C SER A 264 -28.74 -12.03 6.94
N LEU A 265 -27.43 -12.29 6.81
CA LEU A 265 -26.86 -13.61 6.52
C LEU A 265 -26.16 -14.24 7.73
N GLY A 266 -25.95 -13.49 8.81
CA GLY A 266 -25.21 -13.95 9.98
C GLY A 266 -23.71 -14.13 9.75
N PHE A 267 -23.15 -13.49 8.72
CA PHE A 267 -21.71 -13.53 8.47
C PHE A 267 -21.04 -12.21 8.88
N LYS A 268 -19.72 -12.24 8.99
CA LYS A 268 -18.87 -11.06 9.13
C LYS A 268 -17.85 -11.07 7.99
N VAL A 269 -17.67 -9.94 7.31
CA VAL A 269 -16.67 -9.78 6.25
C VAL A 269 -15.49 -9.02 6.80
N ASP A 270 -14.33 -9.63 6.73
CA ASP A 270 -13.07 -9.01 7.10
C ASP A 270 -12.22 -8.79 5.85
N LEU A 271 -11.58 -7.63 5.79
CA LEU A 271 -10.68 -7.22 4.73
C LEU A 271 -9.29 -7.01 5.33
N LEU A 272 -8.31 -7.71 4.78
CA LEU A 272 -6.91 -7.67 5.18
C LEU A 272 -6.08 -7.08 4.04
N ILE A 273 -5.66 -5.82 4.19
CA ILE A 273 -4.86 -5.11 3.20
C ILE A 273 -3.40 -5.07 3.66
N PRO A 274 -2.44 -5.68 2.93
CA PRO A 274 -1.06 -5.66 3.35
C PRO A 274 -0.51 -4.23 3.28
N ILE A 275 0.15 -3.77 4.34
CA ILE A 275 0.75 -2.43 4.42
C ILE A 275 1.90 -2.29 3.41
N THR A 276 2.45 -3.40 2.90
CA THR A 276 3.44 -3.38 1.81
C THR A 276 2.92 -2.69 0.54
N VAL A 277 1.61 -2.63 0.32
CA VAL A 277 1.00 -1.92 -0.83
C VAL A 277 1.34 -0.42 -0.82
N ILE A 278 1.51 0.19 0.36
CA ILE A 278 1.92 1.60 0.47
C ILE A 278 3.44 1.78 0.52
N GLU A 279 4.23 0.70 0.65
CA GLU A 279 5.69 0.79 0.66
C GLU A 279 6.25 1.18 -0.71
N GLU A 280 5.61 0.77 -1.81
CA GLU A 280 5.98 1.22 -3.16
C GLU A 280 5.80 2.74 -3.33
N GLU A 281 4.70 3.29 -2.82
CA GLU A 281 4.47 4.74 -2.86
C GLU A 281 5.46 5.49 -1.95
N ILE A 282 5.74 4.97 -0.75
CA ILE A 282 6.71 5.57 0.18
C ILE A 282 8.13 5.53 -0.42
N ALA A 283 8.49 4.48 -1.16
CA ALA A 283 9.80 4.35 -1.77
C ALA A 283 10.07 5.46 -2.81
N LEU A 284 9.07 5.81 -3.65
CA LEU A 284 9.18 6.90 -4.61
C LEU A 284 9.37 8.26 -3.94
N TRP A 285 8.62 8.55 -2.87
CA TRP A 285 8.82 9.79 -2.12
C TRP A 285 10.18 9.84 -1.43
N ARG A 286 10.69 8.69 -0.97
CA ARG A 286 12.03 8.59 -0.39
C ARG A 286 13.12 8.87 -1.43
N THR A 287 13.00 8.38 -2.66
CA THR A 287 13.99 8.65 -3.72
C THR A 287 13.99 10.12 -4.13
N ILE A 288 12.81 10.73 -4.29
CA ILE A 288 12.67 12.16 -4.57
C ILE A 288 13.31 12.99 -3.45
N PHE A 289 13.02 12.67 -2.19
CA PHE A 289 13.61 13.37 -1.06
C PHE A 289 15.14 13.24 -1.02
N MET A 290 15.69 12.05 -1.25
CA MET A 290 17.15 11.84 -1.32
C MET A 290 17.79 12.61 -2.48
N ALA A 291 17.13 12.69 -3.65
CA ALA A 291 17.60 13.49 -4.77
C ALA A 291 17.60 14.99 -4.44
N CYS A 292 16.51 15.51 -3.85
CA CYS A 292 16.44 16.91 -3.40
C CYS A 292 17.50 17.22 -2.34
N LEU A 293 17.73 16.31 -1.38
CA LEU A 293 18.76 16.47 -0.36
C LEU A 293 20.17 16.49 -0.98
N MET A 294 20.43 15.61 -1.95
CA MET A 294 21.70 15.58 -2.69
C MET A 294 21.92 16.88 -3.45
N ILE A 295 20.90 17.40 -4.12
CA ILE A 295 20.96 18.70 -4.82
C ILE A 295 21.22 19.84 -3.82
N LEU A 296 20.54 19.85 -2.68
CA LEU A 296 20.75 20.87 -1.64
C LEU A 296 22.19 20.85 -1.10
N ILE A 297 22.73 19.66 -0.83
CA ILE A 297 24.13 19.49 -0.39
C ILE A 297 25.08 19.99 -1.49
N LEU A 298 24.83 19.66 -2.76
CA LEU A 298 25.63 20.14 -3.88
C LEU A 298 25.60 21.67 -4.00
N VAL A 299 24.44 22.29 -3.83
CA VAL A 299 24.28 23.75 -3.82
C VAL A 299 25.03 24.38 -2.64
N LEU A 300 24.96 23.78 -1.44
CA LEU A 300 25.70 24.26 -0.27
C LEU A 300 27.22 24.12 -0.45
N ILE A 301 27.69 23.01 -1.02
CA ILE A 301 29.11 22.80 -1.34
C ILE A 301 29.57 23.84 -2.36
N THR A 302 28.86 23.99 -3.48
CA THR A 302 29.23 24.98 -4.52
C THR A 302 29.16 26.42 -4.00
N ALA A 303 28.19 26.75 -3.16
CA ALA A 303 28.12 28.04 -2.48
C ALA A 303 29.28 28.25 -1.51
N ARG A 304 29.67 27.22 -0.74
CA ARG A 304 30.80 27.28 0.19
C ARG A 304 32.13 27.43 -0.56
N LEU A 305 32.30 26.70 -1.67
CA LEU A 305 33.46 26.82 -2.56
C LEU A 305 33.54 28.21 -3.19
N ARG A 306 32.42 28.74 -3.70
CA ARG A 306 32.36 30.12 -4.21
C ARG A 306 32.70 31.15 -3.15
N ARG A 307 32.16 31.02 -1.93
CA ARG A 307 32.47 31.93 -0.81
C ARG A 307 33.95 31.90 -0.44
N ARG A 308 34.56 30.71 -0.39
CA ARG A 308 36.02 30.57 -0.16
C ARG A 308 36.84 31.24 -1.26
N MET A 309 36.52 30.94 -2.52
CA MET A 309 37.23 31.51 -3.67
C MET A 309 37.09 33.04 -3.74
N LEU A 310 35.93 33.61 -3.41
CA LEU A 310 35.74 35.05 -3.34
C LEU A 310 36.58 35.70 -2.23
N SER A 311 36.69 35.05 -1.07
CA SER A 311 37.52 35.52 0.05
C SER A 311 39.02 35.47 -0.28
N GLU A 312 39.49 34.43 -0.98
CA GLU A 312 40.89 34.34 -1.42
C GLU A 312 41.21 35.43 -2.47
N ARG A 313 40.27 35.70 -3.39
CA ARG A 313 40.43 36.78 -4.37
C ARG A 313 40.48 38.16 -3.73
N SER A 314 39.68 38.41 -2.68
CA SER A 314 39.71 39.71 -1.99
C SER A 314 41.05 39.94 -1.28
N GLN A 315 41.59 38.91 -0.61
CA GLN A 315 42.90 38.98 0.04
C GLN A 315 44.03 39.20 -0.97
N ALA A 316 43.99 38.54 -2.13
CA ALA A 316 44.97 38.74 -3.18
C ALA A 316 44.96 40.19 -3.72
N LEU A 317 43.76 40.78 -3.89
CA LEU A 317 43.60 42.17 -4.31
C LEU A 317 44.10 43.16 -3.27
N GLU A 318 43.82 42.92 -1.99
CA GLU A 318 44.33 43.75 -0.89
C GLU A 318 45.85 43.67 -0.78
N MET A 319 46.43 42.47 -0.87
CA MET A 319 47.88 42.29 -0.86
C MET A 319 48.56 42.99 -2.03
N SER A 320 47.97 42.93 -3.23
CA SER A 320 48.47 43.66 -4.40
C SER A 320 48.43 45.17 -4.19
N ARG A 321 47.37 45.70 -3.57
CA ARG A 321 47.25 47.13 -3.26
C ARG A 321 48.25 47.57 -2.21
N HIS A 322 48.42 46.79 -1.13
CA HIS A 322 49.42 47.07 -0.09
C HIS A 322 50.84 47.04 -0.65
N THR A 323 51.15 46.04 -1.49
CA THR A 323 52.46 45.93 -2.14
C THR A 323 52.74 47.12 -3.04
N GLN A 324 51.75 47.55 -3.85
CA GLN A 324 51.90 48.74 -4.70
C GLN A 324 52.06 50.03 -3.88
N ALA A 325 51.29 50.20 -2.80
CA ALA A 325 51.40 51.36 -1.92
C ALA A 325 52.78 51.40 -1.22
N TYR A 326 53.26 50.25 -0.75
CA TYR A 326 54.57 50.11 -0.11
C TYR A 326 55.73 50.39 -1.07
N ILE A 327 55.68 49.85 -2.31
CA ILE A 327 56.68 50.15 -3.34
C ILE A 327 56.66 51.64 -3.67
N ARG A 328 55.47 52.25 -3.82
CA ARG A 328 55.35 53.69 -4.07
C ARG A 328 55.91 54.51 -2.91
N GLU A 329 55.69 54.09 -1.67
CA GLU A 329 56.24 54.75 -0.48
C GLU A 329 57.76 54.63 -0.42
N ILE A 330 58.33 53.44 -0.67
CA ILE A 330 59.78 53.27 -0.80
C ILE A 330 60.32 54.19 -1.89
N ILE A 331 59.80 54.11 -3.11
CA ILE A 331 60.29 54.91 -4.24
C ILE A 331 60.26 56.40 -3.88
N ASN A 332 59.14 56.89 -3.33
CA ASN A 332 58.96 58.30 -3.02
C ASN A 332 59.80 58.78 -1.83
N ASN A 333 60.06 57.92 -0.84
CA ASN A 333 60.77 58.27 0.39
C ASN A 333 62.25 57.84 0.37
N THR A 334 62.70 57.19 -0.72
CA THR A 334 64.11 56.87 -0.95
C THR A 334 64.86 58.16 -1.26
N GLN A 335 65.96 58.40 -0.52
CA GLN A 335 66.78 59.60 -0.69
C GLN A 335 67.68 59.58 -1.93
N ALA A 336 67.86 58.40 -2.54
CA ALA A 336 68.48 58.28 -3.86
C ALA A 336 67.46 58.64 -4.95
N GLY A 337 67.91 59.44 -5.92
CA GLY A 337 67.11 59.76 -7.09
C GLY A 337 66.87 58.50 -7.95
N LEU A 338 65.60 58.18 -8.19
CA LEU A 338 65.18 57.03 -8.99
C LEU A 338 64.37 57.50 -10.20
N ILE A 339 64.78 57.06 -11.40
CA ILE A 339 64.07 57.22 -12.66
C ILE A 339 63.75 55.83 -13.19
N THR A 340 62.47 55.54 -13.47
CA THR A 340 62.08 54.35 -14.22
C THR A 340 61.99 54.70 -15.70
N LEU A 341 62.47 53.78 -16.55
CA LEU A 341 62.45 53.94 -18.00
C LEU A 341 61.52 52.88 -18.60
N ASP A 342 60.81 53.25 -19.67
CA ASP A 342 60.05 52.29 -20.47
C ASP A 342 60.97 51.41 -21.35
N ALA A 343 60.38 50.46 -22.08
CA ALA A 343 61.12 49.54 -22.95
C ALA A 343 61.92 50.28 -24.06
N GLU A 344 61.49 51.49 -24.43
CA GLU A 344 62.11 52.37 -25.42
C GLU A 344 63.10 53.39 -24.80
N HIS A 345 63.50 53.19 -23.54
CA HIS A 345 64.44 54.04 -22.79
C HIS A 345 63.98 55.50 -22.59
N LYS A 346 62.67 55.74 -22.58
CA LYS A 346 62.07 57.03 -22.22
C LYS A 346 61.67 57.03 -20.75
N ILE A 347 61.65 58.22 -20.15
CA ILE A 347 61.35 58.40 -18.74
C ILE A 347 59.87 58.06 -18.48
N GLU A 348 59.61 57.00 -17.73
CA GLU A 348 58.26 56.54 -17.36
C GLU A 348 57.79 57.18 -16.05
N SER A 349 58.67 57.22 -15.04
CA SER A 349 58.40 57.88 -13.76
C SER A 349 59.69 58.30 -13.05
N TYR A 350 59.59 59.21 -12.10
CA TYR A 350 60.69 59.63 -11.24
C TYR A 350 60.20 59.83 -9.79
N ASN A 351 61.09 59.69 -8.82
CA ASN A 351 60.78 59.98 -7.42
C ASN A 351 61.08 61.45 -7.04
N PRO A 352 60.49 62.00 -5.96
CA PRO A 352 60.73 63.38 -5.53
C PRO A 352 62.20 63.70 -5.17
N ALA A 353 62.98 62.69 -4.77
CA ALA A 353 64.41 62.86 -4.52
C ALA A 353 65.18 63.26 -5.80
N MET A 354 64.74 62.85 -7.00
CA MET A 354 65.32 63.30 -8.26
C MET A 354 65.17 64.82 -8.47
N GLU A 355 63.99 65.38 -8.15
CA GLU A 355 63.77 66.83 -8.25
C GLU A 355 64.65 67.59 -7.25
N THR A 356 64.84 67.01 -6.06
CA THR A 356 65.70 67.59 -5.02
C THR A 356 67.19 67.53 -5.41
N LEU A 357 67.64 66.45 -6.03
CA LEU A 357 69.01 66.26 -6.52
C LEU A 357 69.34 67.15 -7.73
N ILE A 358 68.38 67.33 -8.64
CA ILE A 358 68.57 68.14 -9.86
C ILE A 358 68.34 69.64 -9.59
N GLY A 359 67.56 69.99 -8.56
CA GLY A 359 67.33 71.38 -8.14
C GLY A 359 66.28 72.14 -8.95
N HIS A 360 65.57 71.47 -9.86
CA HIS A 360 64.48 72.02 -10.67
C HIS A 360 63.32 71.02 -10.82
N PRO A 361 62.06 71.48 -10.94
CA PRO A 361 60.91 70.59 -11.12
C PRO A 361 61.01 69.85 -12.47
N LEU A 362 60.82 68.54 -12.46
CA LEU A 362 60.90 67.67 -13.64
C LEU A 362 59.53 67.52 -14.32
N THR A 363 58.61 68.43 -14.04
CA THR A 363 57.25 68.49 -14.59
C THR A 363 57.31 68.74 -16.11
N GLY A 364 57.23 67.67 -16.89
CA GLY A 364 57.25 67.71 -18.36
C GLY A 364 58.24 66.73 -19.03
N LEU A 365 59.07 66.03 -18.24
CA LEU A 365 60.09 65.11 -18.77
C LEU A 365 59.62 63.66 -18.92
N VAL A 366 58.41 63.33 -18.46
CA VAL A 366 57.80 62.00 -18.65
C VAL A 366 57.48 61.79 -20.14
N GLY A 367 58.01 60.70 -20.73
CA GLY A 367 57.88 60.36 -22.15
C GLY A 367 59.01 60.88 -23.05
N LEU A 368 60.00 61.59 -22.51
CA LEU A 368 61.19 62.02 -23.25
C LEU A 368 62.36 61.02 -23.07
N PRO A 369 63.28 60.91 -24.05
CA PRO A 369 64.41 60.01 -23.96
C PRO A 369 65.39 60.43 -22.85
N PHE A 370 65.89 59.46 -22.08
CA PHE A 370 66.72 59.70 -20.89
C PHE A 370 67.98 60.54 -21.16
N ASN A 371 68.53 60.47 -22.37
CA ASN A 371 69.73 61.20 -22.78
C ASN A 371 69.60 62.74 -22.73
N GLN A 372 68.37 63.28 -22.70
CA GLN A 372 68.15 64.72 -22.59
C GLN A 372 68.41 65.29 -21.19
N LEU A 373 68.56 64.45 -20.15
CA LEU A 373 69.02 64.92 -18.83
C LEU A 373 70.51 65.31 -18.80
N TYR A 374 71.31 64.86 -19.77
CA TYR A 374 72.75 65.10 -19.84
C TYR A 374 73.09 66.04 -21.00
N LEU A 375 72.80 67.33 -20.84
CA LEU A 375 73.33 68.36 -21.73
C LEU A 375 74.30 69.26 -20.93
N PRO A 376 75.62 69.22 -21.19
CA PRO A 376 76.57 70.12 -20.55
C PRO A 376 76.42 71.53 -21.11
N ASN A 377 76.28 72.52 -20.21
CA ASN A 377 76.35 73.94 -20.54
C ASN A 377 77.73 74.26 -21.15
N SER A 378 77.76 74.57 -22.44
CA SER A 378 78.92 75.12 -23.12
C SER A 378 78.87 76.65 -23.09
N ASP A 379 79.86 77.24 -22.40
CA ASP A 379 80.45 78.58 -22.57
C ASP A 379 80.58 79.40 -21.27
N ASP A 380 81.49 78.94 -20.39
CA ASP A 380 82.25 79.78 -19.45
C ASP A 380 83.75 79.41 -19.63
N PRO A 381 84.63 80.33 -20.06
CA PRO A 381 85.98 79.99 -20.49
C PRO A 381 86.98 80.13 -19.35
N GLU A 382 86.98 79.19 -18.40
CA GLU A 382 88.18 78.88 -17.60
C GLU A 382 88.00 77.51 -16.91
N GLY A 383 88.83 76.54 -17.30
CA GLY A 383 88.67 75.13 -16.95
C GLY A 383 88.78 74.83 -15.46
N LYS A 384 87.62 74.67 -14.81
CA LYS A 384 87.42 73.79 -13.65
C LYS A 384 86.08 73.07 -13.76
N SER A 385 86.14 71.85 -14.30
CA SER A 385 85.01 70.91 -14.30
C SER A 385 84.60 70.61 -12.86
N LYS A 386 83.35 70.92 -12.50
CA LYS A 386 82.69 70.42 -11.29
C LYS A 386 81.53 69.54 -11.74
N ALA A 387 81.71 68.22 -11.60
CA ALA A 387 80.68 67.24 -11.90
C ALA A 387 79.44 67.50 -11.02
N LEU A 388 78.27 67.51 -11.65
CA LEU A 388 76.95 67.61 -11.02
C LEU A 388 76.50 66.26 -10.44
N PHE A 389 77.37 65.56 -9.72
CA PHE A 389 77.04 64.44 -8.84
C PHE A 389 78.18 64.30 -7.83
N SER A 390 77.91 64.59 -6.56
CA SER A 390 78.71 64.12 -5.42
C SER A 390 77.80 63.37 -4.47
#